data_AF-A0A959GG32-F1
#
_entry.id   AF-A0A959GG32-F1
#
_cell.length_a   1.000
_cell.length_b   1.000
_cell.length_c   1.000
_cell.angle_alpha   90.00
_cell.angle_beta   90.00
_cell.angle_gamma   90.00
#
_symmetry.space_group_name_H-M   'P 1'
#
loop_
_entity.id
_entity.type
_entity.pdbx_description
1 polymer ?
#
loop_
_entity_poly.entity_id
_entity_poly.type
_entity_poly.pdbx_seq_one_letter_code
_entity_poly.pdbx_strand_id
1 'polypeptide(L)'
;GGRWALHPLPVMAQVAPVYAIQPLDANGDGRMDLLLAGNYERTRANWGRFDGNHGVLLLNLGGGQWEYVPQYRSGFHIQGDVRNILSFDQSGRQLLLFGQTNAPVSGYVREQAVQ
;
A
#
# COMPACT_ATOMS: atom_id res chain seq x y z
N GLY A 1 11.94 24.78 18.56
CA GLY A 1 11.02 24.73 17.40
C GLY A 1 11.55 23.73 16.40
N GLY A 2 10.69 22.85 15.88
CA GLY A 2 11.09 21.87 14.86
C GLY A 2 11.29 22.51 13.50
N ARG A 3 12.34 22.10 12.77
CA ARG A 3 12.50 22.41 11.34
C ARG A 3 11.85 21.27 10.56
N TRP A 4 10.82 21.59 9.78
CA TRP A 4 10.18 20.65 8.87
C TRP A 4 10.82 20.79 7.49
N ALA A 5 11.07 19.67 6.83
CA ALA A 5 11.54 19.62 5.45
C ALA A 5 10.50 18.89 4.59
N LEU A 6 10.22 19.44 3.40
CA LEU A 6 9.32 18.82 2.44
C LEU A 6 10.07 17.72 1.68
N HIS A 7 9.52 16.51 1.67
CA HIS A 7 10.03 15.39 0.87
C HIS A 7 8.92 14.87 -0.04
N PRO A 8 9.08 14.90 -1.37
CA PRO A 8 8.08 14.38 -2.28
C PRO A 8 8.04 12.85 -2.24
N LEU A 9 6.82 12.28 -2.22
CA LEU A 9 6.63 10.86 -2.47
C LEU A 9 6.71 10.57 -3.98
N PRO A 10 7.05 9.33 -4.39
CA PRO A 10 7.02 8.92 -5.78
C PRO A 10 5.69 9.23 -6.45
N VAL A 11 5.71 9.52 -7.75
CA VAL A 11 4.50 9.86 -8.52
C VAL A 11 3.40 8.82 -8.34
N MET A 12 3.77 7.53 -8.25
CA MET A 12 2.84 6.43 -8.05
C MET A 12 2.06 6.50 -6.73
N ALA A 13 2.58 7.17 -5.70
CA ALA A 13 1.84 7.42 -4.47
C ALA A 13 0.74 8.49 -4.63
N GLN A 14 0.73 9.21 -5.75
CA GLN A 14 -0.11 10.38 -5.99
C GLN A 14 -1.12 10.17 -7.14
N VAL A 15 -1.06 9.03 -7.85
CA VAL A 15 -1.92 8.78 -9.04
C VAL A 15 -3.37 8.46 -8.71
N ALA A 16 -3.66 8.02 -7.49
CA ALA A 16 -4.98 7.60 -7.06
C ALA A 16 -5.24 7.95 -5.58
N PRO A 17 -6.51 8.10 -5.17
CA PRO A 17 -6.84 8.33 -3.76
C PRO A 17 -6.34 7.19 -2.86
N VAL A 18 -5.74 7.56 -1.74
CA VAL A 18 -5.29 6.64 -0.69
C VAL A 18 -6.31 6.68 0.46
N TYR A 19 -6.92 5.53 0.75
CA TYR A 19 -7.90 5.40 1.85
C TYR A 19 -7.38 4.55 3.01
N ALA A 20 -6.30 3.79 2.79
CA ALA A 20 -5.62 3.01 3.81
C ALA A 20 -4.10 3.09 3.63
N ILE A 21 -3.39 3.23 4.74
CA ILE A 21 -1.93 3.22 4.80
C ILE A 21 -1.55 2.19 5.85
N GLN A 22 -0.80 1.17 5.45
CA GLN A 22 -0.27 0.15 6.35
C GLN A 22 1.25 0.24 6.39
N PRO A 23 1.84 0.68 7.52
CA PRO A 23 3.25 0.54 7.76
C PRO A 23 3.63 -0.95 7.91
N LEU A 24 4.70 -1.38 7.26
CA LEU A 24 5.30 -2.72 7.39
C LEU A 24 6.78 -2.67 7.02
N ASP A 25 7.60 -3.58 7.54
CA ASP A 25 8.99 -3.78 7.07
C ASP A 25 8.97 -4.79 5.92
N ALA A 26 8.77 -4.34 4.68
CA ALA A 26 8.48 -5.20 3.54
C ALA A 26 9.71 -5.93 3.00
N ASN A 27 10.87 -5.27 3.01
CA ASN A 27 12.14 -5.82 2.52
C ASN A 27 12.99 -6.46 3.66
N GLY A 28 12.61 -6.32 4.93
CA GLY A 28 13.33 -6.90 6.06
C GLY A 28 14.58 -6.13 6.47
N ASP A 29 14.71 -4.87 6.08
CA ASP A 29 15.87 -4.03 6.41
C ASP A 29 15.73 -3.30 7.77
N GLY A 30 14.60 -3.50 8.46
CA GLY A 30 14.29 -2.90 9.75
C GLY A 30 13.79 -1.45 9.66
N ARG A 31 13.63 -0.89 8.46
CA ARG A 31 12.97 0.39 8.23
C ARG A 31 11.50 0.14 7.92
N MET A 32 10.66 1.06 8.38
CA MET A 32 9.23 0.96 8.12
C MET A 32 8.92 1.49 6.73
N ASP A 33 8.46 0.59 5.86
CA ASP A 33 7.92 0.84 4.53
C ASP A 33 6.43 1.18 4.61
N LEU A 34 5.84 1.58 3.48
CA LEU A 34 4.43 1.92 3.39
C LEU A 34 3.73 1.12 2.29
N LEU A 35 2.71 0.36 2.66
CA LEU A 35 1.71 -0.14 1.72
C LEU A 35 0.52 0.82 1.70
N LEU A 36 0.39 1.55 0.61
CA LEU A 36 -0.76 2.41 0.35
C LEU A 36 -1.81 1.59 -0.39
N ALA A 37 -3.06 1.69 0.04
CA ALA A 37 -4.18 1.14 -0.67
C ALA A 37 -5.36 2.09 -0.64
N GLY A 38 -6.27 1.83 -1.55
CA GLY A 38 -7.42 2.67 -1.82
C GLY A 38 -7.85 2.34 -3.22
N ASN A 39 -9.09 2.61 -3.54
CA ASN A 39 -9.54 2.75 -4.91
C ASN A 39 -10.86 3.53 -4.86
N TYR A 40 -11.28 4.03 -6.01
CA TYR A 40 -12.61 4.58 -6.15
C TYR A 40 -13.18 4.18 -7.50
N GLU A 41 -13.68 2.95 -7.60
CA GLU A 41 -14.29 2.44 -8.84
C GLU A 41 -15.56 3.20 -9.26
N ARG A 42 -16.22 3.90 -8.33
CA ARG A 42 -17.44 4.70 -8.60
C ARG A 42 -17.14 6.09 -9.17
N THR A 43 -16.38 6.17 -10.25
CA THR A 43 -16.29 7.41 -11.00
C THR A 43 -17.61 7.72 -11.70
N ARG A 44 -17.92 9.01 -11.88
CA ARG A 44 -19.00 9.39 -12.81
C ARG A 44 -18.65 8.84 -14.19
N ALA A 45 -19.64 8.38 -14.96
CA ALA A 45 -19.45 7.71 -16.27
C ALA A 45 -18.47 8.43 -17.23
N ASN A 46 -18.29 9.74 -17.05
CA ASN A 46 -17.47 10.63 -17.86
C ASN A 46 -15.96 10.58 -17.51
N TRP A 47 -15.55 9.91 -16.41
CA TRP A 47 -14.18 9.93 -15.88
C TRP A 47 -13.43 8.59 -16.03
N GLY A 48 -14.06 7.57 -16.63
CA GLY A 48 -13.49 6.22 -16.77
C GLY A 48 -13.43 5.46 -15.45
N ARG A 49 -13.46 4.12 -15.44
CA ARG A 49 -13.28 3.35 -14.20
C ARG A 49 -11.85 3.58 -13.68
N PHE A 50 -11.68 3.76 -12.37
CA PHE A 50 -10.37 3.54 -11.75
C PHE A 50 -10.25 2.04 -11.43
N ASP A 51 -10.18 1.20 -12.45
CA ASP A 51 -10.08 -0.26 -12.35
C ASP A 51 -8.62 -0.71 -12.19
N GLY A 52 -7.87 -0.10 -11.27
CA GLY A 52 -6.44 -0.42 -11.21
C GLY A 52 -5.59 0.13 -10.06
N ASN A 53 -6.14 0.62 -8.94
CA ASN A 53 -5.26 0.80 -7.77
C ASN A 53 -5.02 -0.57 -7.12
N HIS A 54 -3.94 -1.20 -7.55
CA HIS A 54 -3.47 -2.49 -7.05
C HIS A 54 -2.68 -2.39 -5.73
N GLY A 55 -2.84 -1.27 -5.02
CA GLY A 55 -1.94 -0.84 -3.96
C GLY A 55 -0.69 -0.15 -4.52
N VAL A 56 0.08 0.45 -3.64
CA VAL A 56 1.37 1.07 -3.92
C VAL A 56 2.28 0.74 -2.75
N LEU A 57 3.29 -0.09 -2.98
CA LEU A 57 4.32 -0.34 -1.99
C LEU A 57 5.45 0.67 -2.17
N LEU A 58 5.80 1.37 -1.09
CA LEU A 58 6.91 2.32 -1.04
C LEU A 58 7.95 1.81 -0.05
N LEU A 59 9.15 1.49 -0.54
CA LEU A 59 10.30 1.17 0.31
C LEU A 59 10.91 2.45 0.86
N ASN A 60 11.30 2.41 2.13
CA ASN A 60 11.91 3.51 2.84
C ASN A 60 13.43 3.45 2.70
N LEU A 61 13.99 4.31 1.86
CA LEU A 61 15.44 4.40 1.67
C LEU A 61 16.16 5.21 2.77
N GLY A 62 15.40 5.77 3.72
CA GLY A 62 15.91 6.68 4.75
C GLY A 62 16.00 8.12 4.28
N GLY A 63 16.19 9.06 5.22
CA GLY A 63 16.37 10.49 4.89
C GLY A 63 15.18 11.15 4.17
N GLY A 64 13.98 10.57 4.29
CA GLY A 64 12.78 11.02 3.56
C GLY A 64 12.73 10.59 2.09
N GLN A 65 13.60 9.67 1.67
CA GLN A 65 13.60 9.09 0.33
C GLN A 65 12.78 7.80 0.29
N TRP A 66 12.02 7.63 -0.79
CA TRP A 66 11.09 6.52 -0.97
C TRP A 66 11.21 5.95 -2.38
N GLU A 67 11.17 4.64 -2.51
CA GLU A 67 11.16 3.94 -3.80
C GLU A 67 9.83 3.24 -4.01
N TYR A 68 9.20 3.45 -5.17
CA TYR A 68 8.03 2.69 -5.56
C TYR A 68 8.42 1.29 -6.04
N VAL A 69 7.79 0.26 -5.48
CA VAL A 69 7.92 -1.12 -5.96
C VAL A 69 6.79 -1.43 -6.95
N PRO A 70 7.12 -1.77 -8.21
CA PRO A 70 6.13 -2.22 -9.17
C PRO A 70 5.34 -3.43 -8.68
N GLN A 71 4.05 -3.47 -9.01
CA GLN A 71 3.12 -4.50 -8.54
C GLN A 71 3.60 -5.93 -8.80
N TYR A 72 4.18 -6.20 -9.96
CA TYR A 72 4.70 -7.53 -10.30
C TYR A 72 5.92 -7.96 -9.46
N ARG A 73 6.53 -7.05 -8.70
CA ARG A 73 7.63 -7.33 -7.75
C ARG A 73 7.21 -7.24 -6.28
N SER A 74 6.10 -6.55 -5.97
CA SER A 74 5.70 -6.27 -4.59
C SER A 74 5.19 -7.51 -3.84
N GLY A 75 4.79 -8.55 -4.56
CA GLY A 75 4.12 -9.72 -3.99
C GLY A 75 2.66 -9.48 -3.59
N PHE A 76 2.14 -8.26 -3.79
CA PHE A 76 0.75 -7.91 -3.53
C PHE A 76 -0.08 -7.96 -4.81
N HIS A 77 -1.29 -8.50 -4.72
CA HIS A 77 -2.27 -8.48 -5.81
C HIS A 77 -3.58 -7.84 -5.35
N ILE A 78 -3.49 -6.64 -4.78
CA ILE A 78 -4.65 -5.98 -4.20
C ILE A 78 -5.59 -5.57 -5.33
N GLN A 79 -6.88 -5.81 -5.14
CA GLN A 79 -7.94 -5.44 -6.08
C GLN A 79 -9.10 -4.84 -5.29
N GLY A 80 -9.93 -4.05 -5.95
CA GLY A 80 -11.15 -3.48 -5.39
C GLY A 80 -10.97 -2.20 -4.55
N ASP A 81 -12.09 -1.71 -4.02
CA ASP A 81 -12.20 -0.48 -3.23
C ASP A 81 -11.79 -0.72 -1.76
N VAL A 82 -10.48 -0.79 -1.50
CA VAL A 82 -9.92 -0.91 -0.14
C VAL A 82 -10.23 0.35 0.67
N ARG A 83 -10.73 0.15 1.91
CA ARG A 83 -11.03 1.21 2.89
C ARG A 83 -10.25 1.09 4.18
N ASN A 84 -9.70 -0.09 4.46
CA ASN A 84 -8.88 -0.33 5.64
C ASN A 84 -7.92 -1.50 5.41
N ILE A 85 -6.79 -1.47 6.09
CA ILE A 85 -5.86 -2.60 6.21
C ILE A 85 -5.68 -2.86 7.70
N LEU A 86 -5.78 -4.13 8.10
CA LEU A 86 -5.39 -4.61 9.42
C LEU A 86 -4.13 -5.46 9.28
N SER A 87 -3.15 -5.22 10.13
CA SER A 87 -1.94 -6.02 10.24
C SER A 87 -1.83 -6.61 11.63
N PHE A 88 -1.52 -7.90 11.72
CA PHE A 88 -1.19 -8.55 12.98
C PHE A 88 -0.21 -9.70 12.76
N ASP A 89 0.56 -9.99 13.80
CA ASP A 89 1.43 -11.15 13.84
C ASP A 89 0.62 -12.40 14.18
N GLN A 90 0.82 -13.47 13.41
CA GLN A 90 0.30 -14.79 13.72
C GLN A 90 1.44 -15.80 13.67
N SER A 91 1.99 -16.07 14.85
CA SER A 91 3.10 -17.02 15.06
C SER A 91 4.36 -16.65 14.25
N GLY A 92 4.75 -15.38 14.28
CA GLY A 92 5.93 -14.87 13.56
C GLY A 92 5.70 -14.61 12.07
N ARG A 93 4.45 -14.69 11.60
CA ARG A 93 4.06 -14.35 10.23
C ARG A 93 3.14 -13.15 10.25
N GLN A 94 3.47 -12.15 9.45
CA GLN A 94 2.60 -10.99 9.28
C GLN A 94 1.42 -11.36 8.39
N LEU A 95 0.21 -11.25 8.94
CA LEU A 95 -1.04 -11.33 8.20
C LEU A 95 -1.56 -9.91 7.94
N LEU A 96 -1.93 -9.65 6.69
CA LEU A 96 -2.61 -8.43 6.28
C LEU A 96 -4.04 -8.77 5.85
N LEU A 97 -5.03 -8.08 6.41
CA LEU A 97 -6.44 -8.16 6.00
C LEU A 97 -6.89 -6.84 5.39
N PHE A 98 -7.63 -6.93 4.29
CA PHE A 98 -8.08 -5.78 3.51
C PHE A 98 -9.61 -5.69 3.58
N GLY A 99 -10.09 -4.64 4.23
CA GLY A 99 -11.51 -4.29 4.25
C GLY A 99 -11.87 -3.56 2.95
N GLN A 100 -12.85 -4.08 2.22
CA GLN A 100 -13.24 -3.59 0.90
C GLN A 100 -14.71 -3.18 0.85
N THR A 101 -15.03 -2.21 -0.01
CA THR A 101 -16.42 -1.81 -0.27
C THR A 101 -17.09 -2.81 -1.22
N ASN A 102 -18.25 -3.34 -0.85
CA ASN A 102 -19.04 -4.30 -1.66
C ASN A 102 -18.29 -5.58 -2.09
N ALA A 103 -17.24 -5.95 -1.38
CA ALA A 103 -16.48 -7.18 -1.62
C ALA A 103 -16.16 -7.86 -0.28
N PRO A 104 -15.90 -9.18 -0.27
CA PRO A 104 -15.41 -9.86 0.91
C PRO A 104 -14.09 -9.28 1.42
N VAL A 105 -13.79 -9.51 2.70
CA VAL A 105 -12.45 -9.29 3.23
C VAL A 105 -11.48 -10.21 2.50
N SER A 106 -10.37 -9.66 2.01
CA SER A 106 -9.27 -10.44 1.44
C SER A 106 -8.06 -10.39 2.37
N GLY A 107 -7.17 -11.37 2.27
CA GLY A 107 -6.01 -11.47 3.15
C GLY A 107 -4.77 -11.99 2.47
N TYR A 108 -3.61 -11.54 2.97
CA TYR A 108 -2.28 -11.93 2.51
C TYR A 108 -1.46 -12.39 3.71
N VAL A 109 -0.85 -13.58 3.60
CA VAL A 109 0.20 -14.01 4.51
C VAL A 109 1.53 -13.69 3.84
N ARG A 110 2.40 -13.00 4.56
CA ARG A 110 3.75 -12.74 4.06
C ARG A 110 4.62 -13.99 4.24
N GLU A 111 4.99 -14.61 3.12
CA GLU A 111 5.89 -15.77 3.12
C GLU A 111 7.36 -15.38 2.92
N GLN A 112 7.64 -14.30 2.18
CA GLN A 112 9.00 -13.83 1.87
C GLN A 112 9.08 -12.30 1.82
N ALA A 113 10.27 -11.75 2.00
CA ALA A 113 10.55 -10.33 1.83
C ALA A 113 10.56 -9.93 0.35
N VAL A 114 10.23 -8.68 0.07
CA VAL A 114 10.36 -8.09 -1.27
C VAL A 114 11.85 -7.92 -1.60
N GLN A 115 12.25 -8.35 -2.80
CA GLN A 115 13.62 -8.21 -3.34
C GLN A 115 13.80 -6.93 -4.15
#